data_AF-A0AAW9S193-F1
#
_entry.id   AF-A0AAW9S193-F1
#
_cell.length_a   1.000
_cell.length_b   1.000
_cell.length_c   1.000
_cell.angle_alpha   90.00
_cell.angle_beta   90.00
_cell.angle_gamma   90.00
#
_symmetry.space_group_name_H-M   'P 1'
#
loop_
_entity.id
_entity.type
_entity.pdbx_description
1 polymer ?
#
loop_
_entity_poly.entity_id
_entity_poly.type
_entity_poly.pdbx_seq_one_letter_code
_entity_poly.pdbx_strand_id
1 'polypeptide(L)'
;MFAIRTAFLGAVGAVLLASPASAATEEWRGGVYLTAETPACAEDGYQDREYVNVRYRPKGLGDNGPDSRISFFHPLFFATSYRRTGNFTKSYKPVQGGGMSASVWAFENTPRLKLKQSPARLKPSTPSVYITGVIRNYGDYVGCTMSFEGSLTKRP
;
A
#
# COMPACT_ATOMS: atom_id res chain seq x y z
N MET A 1 -37.75 65.94 28.30
CA MET A 1 -37.63 64.94 27.23
C MET A 1 -36.15 64.66 27.00
N PHE A 2 -35.63 63.54 27.48
CA PHE A 2 -34.24 63.12 27.27
C PHE A 2 -34.25 61.80 26.50
N ALA A 3 -33.64 61.81 25.31
CA ALA A 3 -33.55 60.64 24.44
C ALA A 3 -32.22 59.91 24.70
N ILE A 4 -32.30 58.71 25.25
CA ILE A 4 -31.16 57.81 25.47
C ILE A 4 -30.94 57.01 24.18
N ARG A 5 -29.80 57.24 23.52
CA ARG A 5 -29.36 56.47 22.34
C ARG A 5 -28.46 55.32 22.81
N THR A 6 -29.01 54.12 22.85
CA THR A 6 -28.26 52.89 23.17
C THR A 6 -27.58 52.39 21.88
N ALA A 7 -26.26 52.49 21.82
CA ALA A 7 -25.46 51.97 20.71
C ALA A 7 -25.13 50.49 20.96
N PHE A 8 -25.69 49.59 20.13
CA PHE A 8 -25.29 48.19 20.08
C PHE A 8 -24.02 48.05 19.23
N LEU A 9 -22.88 47.81 19.89
CA LEU A 9 -21.65 47.36 19.24
C LEU A 9 -21.79 45.88 18.89
N GLY A 10 -22.10 45.59 17.63
CA GLY A 10 -22.12 44.24 17.08
C GLY A 10 -20.70 43.72 16.90
N ALA A 11 -20.28 42.81 17.76
CA ALA A 11 -19.05 42.04 17.57
C ALA A 11 -19.29 40.96 16.49
N VAL A 12 -18.83 41.22 15.27
CA VAL A 12 -18.76 40.21 14.21
C VAL A 12 -17.61 39.27 14.55
N GLY A 13 -17.91 38.18 15.26
CA GLY A 13 -16.97 37.11 15.51
C GLY A 13 -16.69 36.35 14.21
N ALA A 14 -15.51 36.56 13.62
CA ALA A 14 -15.03 35.75 12.50
C ALA A 14 -14.80 34.32 12.99
N VAL A 15 -15.76 33.43 12.72
CA VAL A 15 -15.58 31.98 12.86
C VAL A 15 -14.61 31.55 11.77
N LEU A 16 -13.33 31.47 12.11
CA LEU A 16 -12.33 30.79 11.30
C LEU A 16 -12.70 29.31 11.26
N LEU A 17 -13.41 28.91 10.21
CA LEU A 17 -13.64 27.50 9.89
C LEU A 17 -12.26 26.87 9.61
N ALA A 18 -11.68 26.23 10.62
CA ALA A 18 -10.51 25.40 10.42
C ALA A 18 -10.93 24.25 9.50
N SER A 19 -10.50 24.30 8.23
CA SER A 19 -10.64 23.17 7.33
C SER A 19 -10.00 21.95 7.99
N PRO A 20 -10.71 20.81 8.10
CA PRO A 20 -10.10 19.60 8.64
C PRO A 20 -8.92 19.26 7.75
N ALA A 21 -7.71 19.27 8.32
CA ALA A 21 -6.53 18.77 7.65
C ALA A 21 -6.78 17.29 7.34
N SER A 22 -7.07 16.98 6.08
CA SER A 22 -7.21 15.59 5.64
C SER A 22 -5.85 14.93 5.82
N ALA A 23 -5.82 13.85 6.60
CA ALA A 23 -4.60 13.09 6.79
C ALA A 23 -4.14 12.55 5.43
N ALA A 24 -2.89 12.80 5.05
CA ALA A 24 -2.37 12.35 3.76
C ALA A 24 -2.31 10.82 3.69
N THR A 25 -2.39 10.28 2.48
CA THR A 25 -2.07 8.88 2.23
C THR A 25 -0.61 8.58 2.50
N GLU A 26 -0.36 7.55 3.28
CA GLU A 26 0.97 7.18 3.73
C GLU A 26 1.48 5.97 2.94
N GLU A 27 2.35 6.20 1.95
CA GLU A 27 2.90 5.11 1.16
C GLU A 27 4.39 5.26 0.84
N TRP A 28 5.02 4.09 0.66
CA TRP A 28 6.42 3.97 0.28
C TRP A 28 6.50 3.38 -1.12
N ARG A 29 7.36 3.97 -1.95
CA ARG A 29 7.60 3.52 -3.33
C ARG A 29 9.09 3.28 -3.56
N GLY A 30 9.42 2.31 -4.39
CA GLY A 30 10.80 1.96 -4.72
C GLY A 30 10.84 0.81 -5.68
N GLY A 31 11.95 0.09 -5.74
CA GLY A 31 12.06 -1.14 -6.49
C GLY A 31 12.42 -2.31 -5.60
N VAL A 32 12.01 -3.50 -6.02
CA VAL A 32 12.36 -4.77 -5.40
C VAL A 32 12.80 -5.73 -6.49
N TYR A 33 13.57 -6.73 -6.10
CA TYR A 33 13.69 -7.94 -6.91
C TYR A 33 12.58 -8.91 -6.53
N LEU A 34 11.85 -9.41 -7.53
CA LEU A 34 11.05 -10.62 -7.44
C LEU A 34 11.91 -11.80 -7.86
N THR A 35 11.86 -12.90 -7.12
CA THR A 35 12.62 -14.12 -7.41
C THR A 35 11.67 -15.31 -7.40
N ALA A 36 11.66 -16.08 -8.49
CA ALA A 36 10.87 -17.30 -8.58
C ALA A 36 11.51 -18.40 -7.71
N GLU A 37 10.74 -18.98 -6.80
CA GLU A 37 11.21 -20.01 -5.85
C GLU A 37 10.81 -21.43 -6.26
N THR A 38 9.97 -21.55 -7.29
CA THR A 38 9.38 -22.82 -7.73
C THR A 38 9.32 -22.91 -9.25
N PRO A 39 9.51 -24.09 -9.85
CA PRO A 39 9.39 -24.28 -11.31
C PRO A 39 8.05 -23.84 -11.89
N ALA A 40 6.95 -23.96 -11.14
CA ALA A 40 5.62 -23.52 -11.56
C ALA A 40 5.59 -22.04 -12.00
N CYS A 41 6.44 -21.17 -11.44
CA CYS A 41 6.49 -19.78 -11.89
C CYS A 41 7.07 -19.62 -13.30
N ALA A 42 8.03 -20.47 -13.68
CA ALA A 42 8.63 -20.43 -15.00
C ALA A 42 7.68 -20.95 -16.09
N GLU A 43 6.84 -21.93 -15.76
CA GLU A 43 5.77 -22.44 -16.64
C GLU A 43 4.77 -21.33 -17.03
N ASP A 44 4.57 -20.37 -16.13
CA ASP A 44 3.70 -19.20 -16.33
C ASP A 44 4.43 -17.96 -16.90
N GLY A 45 5.70 -18.12 -17.31
CA GLY A 45 6.47 -17.08 -17.98
C GLY A 45 7.15 -16.07 -17.05
N TYR A 46 7.15 -16.29 -15.72
CA TYR A 46 7.98 -15.50 -14.83
C TYR A 46 9.46 -15.91 -14.95
N GLN A 47 10.34 -14.91 -15.00
CA GLN A 47 11.79 -15.14 -15.00
C GLN A 47 12.29 -15.48 -13.60
N ASP A 48 13.46 -16.12 -13.52
CA ASP A 48 14.10 -16.47 -12.25
C ASP A 48 14.24 -15.27 -11.31
N ARG A 49 14.55 -14.09 -11.88
CA ARG A 49 14.67 -12.84 -11.13
C ARG A 49 14.30 -11.63 -11.98
N GLU A 50 13.42 -10.81 -11.46
CA GLU A 50 12.91 -9.61 -12.14
C GLU A 50 12.97 -8.40 -11.21
N TYR A 51 13.44 -7.26 -11.72
CA TYR A 51 13.35 -6.00 -10.99
C TYR A 51 12.06 -5.27 -11.33
N VAL A 52 11.26 -4.96 -10.31
CA VAL A 52 9.95 -4.32 -10.48
C VAL A 52 9.81 -3.11 -9.58
N ASN A 53 8.97 -2.15 -9.98
CA ASN A 53 8.59 -1.06 -9.10
C ASN A 53 7.55 -1.55 -8.10
N VAL A 54 7.61 -1.05 -6.87
CA VAL A 54 6.69 -1.41 -5.80
C VAL A 54 6.07 -0.19 -5.16
N ARG A 55 4.79 -0.33 -4.81
CA ARG A 55 4.07 0.58 -3.91
C ARG A 55 3.60 -0.21 -2.70
N TYR A 56 3.99 0.21 -1.51
CA TYR A 56 3.57 -0.37 -0.24
C TYR A 56 2.79 0.65 0.61
N ARG A 57 1.60 0.25 1.04
CA ARG A 57 0.70 1.04 1.87
C ARG A 57 0.29 0.22 3.11
N PRO A 58 0.84 0.50 4.31
CA PRO A 58 0.43 -0.18 5.54
C PRO A 58 -0.93 0.32 6.04
N LYS A 59 -1.64 -0.49 6.82
CA LYS A 59 -2.92 -0.05 7.42
C LYS A 59 -2.72 1.11 8.40
N GLY A 60 -3.77 1.91 8.60
CA GLY A 60 -3.91 2.79 9.76
C GLY A 60 -2.86 3.88 9.93
N LEU A 61 -2.10 4.20 8.87
CA LEU A 61 -1.25 5.38 8.80
C LEU A 61 -1.90 6.39 7.87
N GLY A 62 -2.01 7.64 8.32
CA GLY A 62 -2.71 8.67 7.56
C GLY A 62 -4.16 8.26 7.28
N ASP A 63 -4.56 8.30 6.02
CA ASP A 63 -5.89 7.88 5.54
C ASP A 63 -5.95 6.44 4.99
N ASN A 64 -4.91 5.61 5.18
CA ASN A 64 -4.79 4.28 4.57
C ASN A 64 -5.89 3.26 4.95
N GLY A 65 -6.80 3.63 5.85
CA GLY A 65 -7.93 2.78 6.25
C GLY A 65 -7.49 1.48 6.94
N PRO A 66 -8.35 0.44 6.95
CA PRO A 66 -8.12 -0.79 7.70
C PRO A 66 -7.20 -1.79 6.97
N ASP A 67 -6.85 -1.55 5.72
CA ASP A 67 -6.16 -2.52 4.85
C ASP A 67 -4.68 -2.17 4.65
N SER A 68 -3.84 -3.20 4.61
CA SER A 68 -2.51 -3.14 3.99
C SER A 68 -2.59 -3.52 2.51
N ARG A 69 -1.81 -2.83 1.67
CA ARG A 69 -1.72 -3.07 0.22
C ARG A 69 -0.27 -3.08 -0.23
N ILE A 70 0.05 -3.99 -1.14
CA ILE A 70 1.32 -3.99 -1.87
C ILE A 70 1.05 -4.27 -3.34
N SER A 71 1.65 -3.48 -4.22
CA SER A 71 1.53 -3.62 -5.67
C SER A 71 2.91 -3.72 -6.29
N PHE A 72 3.07 -4.64 -7.24
CA PHE A 72 4.25 -4.82 -8.07
C PHE A 72 3.91 -4.37 -9.49
N PHE A 73 4.71 -3.48 -10.05
CA PHE A 73 4.58 -2.97 -11.41
C PHE A 73 5.73 -3.54 -12.22
N HIS A 74 5.39 -4.56 -12.99
CA HIS A 74 6.29 -5.26 -13.88
C HIS A 74 6.63 -4.39 -15.10
N PRO A 75 7.72 -4.68 -15.81
CA PRO A 75 7.92 -4.20 -17.17
C PRO A 75 6.69 -4.48 -18.06
N LEU A 76 6.59 -3.76 -19.18
CA LEU A 76 5.53 -3.97 -20.19
C LEU A 76 4.09 -3.73 -19.68
N PHE A 77 3.92 -2.76 -18.76
CA PHE A 77 2.60 -2.28 -18.31
C PHE A 77 1.72 -3.34 -17.62
N PHE A 78 2.33 -4.33 -16.98
CA PHE A 78 1.65 -5.31 -16.15
C PHE A 78 1.81 -4.97 -14.66
N ALA A 79 0.77 -5.19 -13.87
CA ALA A 79 0.82 -5.02 -12.43
C ALA A 79 0.08 -6.13 -11.70
N THR A 80 0.62 -6.56 -10.56
CA THR A 80 -0.07 -7.42 -9.60
C THR A 80 -0.24 -6.66 -8.28
N SER A 81 -1.38 -6.83 -7.62
CA SER A 81 -1.69 -6.14 -6.38
C SER A 81 -2.28 -7.10 -5.36
N TYR A 82 -1.88 -6.93 -4.11
CA TYR A 82 -2.32 -7.75 -2.99
C TYR A 82 -2.86 -6.86 -1.86
N ARG A 83 -4.05 -7.20 -1.37
CA ARG A 83 -4.75 -6.50 -0.29
C ARG A 83 -5.03 -7.43 0.87
N ARG A 84 -4.85 -6.94 2.08
CA ARG A 84 -5.23 -7.65 3.31
C ARG A 84 -5.84 -6.69 4.31
N THR A 85 -6.96 -7.07 4.92
CA THR A 85 -7.45 -6.37 6.11
C THR A 85 -6.51 -6.62 7.28
N GLY A 86 -6.06 -5.55 7.93
CA GLY A 86 -4.99 -5.60 8.91
C GLY A 86 -3.59 -5.57 8.27
N ASN A 87 -2.55 -5.75 9.10
CA ASN A 87 -1.16 -5.65 8.67
C ASN A 87 -0.74 -6.90 7.89
N PHE A 88 0.19 -6.78 6.95
CA PHE A 88 0.96 -7.98 6.60
C PHE A 88 1.79 -8.44 7.80
N THR A 89 2.04 -9.75 7.91
CA THR A 89 2.75 -10.33 9.06
C THR A 89 3.85 -11.28 8.59
N LYS A 90 4.72 -11.68 9.53
CA LYS A 90 5.81 -12.65 9.27
C LYS A 90 5.29 -14.08 8.99
N SER A 91 4.00 -14.32 9.11
CA SER A 91 3.36 -15.62 8.86
C SER A 91 2.48 -15.53 7.61
N TYR A 92 2.33 -16.64 6.89
CA TYR A 92 1.45 -16.66 5.72
C TYR A 92 0.00 -16.36 6.10
N LYS A 93 -0.56 -15.32 5.50
CA LYS A 93 -1.98 -14.99 5.60
C LYS A 93 -2.59 -14.95 4.19
N PRO A 94 -3.87 -15.35 4.06
CA PRO A 94 -4.58 -15.15 2.81
C PRO A 94 -4.66 -13.65 2.51
N VAL A 95 -4.55 -13.31 1.24
CA VAL A 95 -4.69 -11.96 0.71
C VAL A 95 -5.62 -12.00 -0.50
N GLN A 96 -6.29 -10.88 -0.78
CA GLN A 96 -7.00 -10.72 -2.05
C GLN A 96 -6.00 -10.24 -3.09
N GLY A 97 -5.93 -10.92 -4.22
CA GLY A 97 -5.05 -10.58 -5.32
C GLY A 97 -5.81 -10.09 -6.55
N GLY A 98 -5.15 -9.32 -7.39
CA GLY A 98 -5.66 -8.92 -8.69
C GLY A 98 -4.54 -8.45 -9.61
N GLY A 99 -4.80 -8.51 -10.90
CA GLY A 99 -3.88 -8.14 -11.97
C GLY A 99 -4.44 -7.00 -12.81
N MET A 100 -3.53 -6.30 -13.48
CA MET A 100 -3.87 -5.30 -14.48
C MET A 100 -2.85 -5.31 -15.61
N SER A 101 -3.35 -5.29 -16.84
CA SER A 101 -2.61 -5.00 -18.07
C SER A 101 -3.53 -4.16 -18.97
N ALA A 102 -3.85 -4.62 -20.18
CA ALA A 102 -4.90 -4.04 -21.03
C ALA A 102 -6.31 -4.13 -20.40
N SER A 103 -6.49 -4.93 -19.36
CA SER A 103 -7.73 -5.04 -18.57
C SER A 103 -7.39 -5.38 -17.12
N VAL A 104 -8.37 -5.22 -16.23
CA VAL A 104 -8.25 -5.57 -14.79
C VAL A 104 -8.94 -6.91 -14.52
N TRP A 105 -8.39 -7.68 -13.59
CA TRP A 105 -9.03 -8.91 -13.13
C TRP A 105 -8.69 -9.19 -11.66
N ALA A 106 -9.58 -9.91 -10.98
CA ALA A 106 -9.29 -10.50 -9.69
C ALA A 106 -8.65 -11.87 -9.91
N PHE A 107 -7.75 -12.28 -9.01
CA PHE A 107 -7.25 -13.67 -9.05
C PHE A 107 -8.34 -14.61 -8.54
N GLU A 108 -8.56 -15.72 -9.24
CA GLU A 108 -9.50 -16.77 -8.85
C GLU A 108 -8.93 -17.65 -7.72
N ASN A 109 -7.61 -17.73 -7.63
CA ASN A 109 -6.93 -18.41 -6.53
C ASN A 109 -6.99 -17.61 -5.21
N THR A 110 -6.40 -18.15 -4.14
CA THR A 110 -6.19 -17.44 -2.87
C THR A 110 -4.70 -17.33 -2.58
N PRO A 111 -4.03 -16.23 -2.98
CA PRO A 111 -2.63 -16.04 -2.68
C PRO A 111 -2.40 -15.95 -1.17
N ARG A 112 -1.23 -16.40 -0.72
CA ARG A 112 -0.83 -16.31 0.69
C ARG A 112 0.48 -15.56 0.81
N LEU A 113 0.45 -14.44 1.51
CA LEU A 113 1.58 -13.52 1.64
C LEU A 113 2.09 -13.51 3.08
N LYS A 114 3.41 -13.59 3.24
CA LYS A 114 4.13 -13.18 4.46
C LYS A 114 5.07 -12.04 4.11
N LEU A 115 5.13 -11.01 4.95
CA LEU A 115 5.98 -9.84 4.77
C LEU A 115 6.61 -9.45 6.10
N LYS A 116 7.91 -9.18 6.05
CA LYS A 116 8.69 -8.53 7.11
C LYS A 116 9.12 -7.16 6.59
N GLN A 117 9.20 -6.21 7.51
CA GLN A 117 9.65 -4.87 7.21
C GLN A 117 10.59 -4.34 8.29
N SER A 118 11.46 -3.41 7.91
CA SER A 118 12.32 -2.63 8.78
C SER A 118 12.20 -1.14 8.43
N PRO A 119 11.83 -0.26 9.37
CA PRO A 119 11.56 -0.55 10.77
C PRO A 119 10.24 -1.32 10.98
N ALA A 120 10.15 -2.03 12.11
CA ALA A 120 8.97 -2.86 12.44
C ALA A 120 7.71 -2.03 12.74
N ARG A 121 7.88 -0.77 13.15
CA ARG A 121 6.80 0.20 13.36
C ARG A 121 7.04 1.39 12.42
N LEU A 122 6.12 1.60 11.49
CA LEU A 122 6.14 2.77 10.61
C LEU A 122 5.34 3.91 11.23
N LYS A 123 5.77 5.12 10.92
CA LYS A 123 5.10 6.37 11.26
C LYS A 123 5.03 7.23 10.00
N PRO A 124 4.18 8.26 9.95
CA PRO A 124 4.22 9.25 8.88
C PRO A 124 5.61 9.86 8.67
N SER A 125 6.42 10.00 9.71
CA SER A 125 7.78 10.53 9.58
C SER A 125 8.83 9.50 9.11
N THR A 126 8.46 8.23 8.86
CA THR A 126 9.44 7.20 8.47
C THR A 126 9.90 7.40 7.02
N PRO A 127 11.18 7.78 6.78
CA PRO A 127 11.62 8.19 5.44
C PRO A 127 11.79 7.01 4.48
N SER A 128 12.12 5.83 5.00
CA SER A 128 12.35 4.62 4.20
C SER A 128 11.92 3.36 4.95
N VAL A 129 11.61 2.33 4.18
CA VAL A 129 11.29 1.00 4.68
C VAL A 129 11.97 -0.03 3.80
N TYR A 130 12.67 -0.97 4.42
CA TYR A 130 13.13 -2.18 3.75
C TYR A 130 12.10 -3.29 3.96
N ILE A 131 11.66 -3.93 2.89
CA ILE A 131 10.67 -5.01 2.92
C ILE A 131 11.28 -6.30 2.39
N THR A 132 10.90 -7.42 2.98
CA THR A 132 11.10 -8.76 2.43
C THR A 132 9.81 -9.56 2.55
N GLY A 133 9.55 -10.47 1.63
CA GLY A 133 8.38 -11.31 1.72
C GLY A 133 8.37 -12.47 0.75
N VAL A 134 7.35 -13.31 0.91
CA VAL A 134 7.09 -14.45 0.05
C VAL A 134 5.60 -14.55 -0.18
N ILE A 135 5.21 -14.79 -1.42
CA ILE A 135 3.84 -14.98 -1.87
C ILE A 135 3.74 -16.39 -2.45
N ARG A 136 2.86 -17.20 -1.88
CA ARG A 136 2.45 -18.48 -2.46
C ARG A 136 1.22 -18.29 -3.32
N ASN A 137 1.14 -19.06 -4.39
CA ASN A 137 0.16 -18.90 -5.46
C ASN A 137 0.22 -17.46 -5.99
N TYR A 138 1.41 -17.03 -6.40
CA TYR A 138 1.66 -15.69 -6.91
C TYR A 138 0.91 -15.48 -8.22
N GLY A 139 0.30 -14.30 -8.39
CA GLY A 139 -0.64 -14.09 -9.50
C GLY A 139 -1.86 -15.00 -9.35
N ASP A 140 -2.37 -15.49 -10.48
CA ASP A 140 -3.49 -16.45 -10.51
C ASP A 140 -3.04 -17.92 -10.56
N TYR A 141 -1.76 -18.17 -10.26
CA TYR A 141 -1.10 -19.43 -10.58
C TYR A 141 -0.87 -20.28 -9.33
N VAL A 142 -1.54 -21.43 -9.25
CA VAL A 142 -1.40 -22.37 -8.13
C VAL A 142 -0.03 -23.02 -8.15
N GLY A 143 0.66 -23.01 -7.01
CA GLY A 143 2.00 -23.62 -6.87
C GLY A 143 3.15 -22.66 -7.15
N CYS A 144 2.94 -21.56 -7.89
CA CYS A 144 3.97 -20.54 -8.07
C CYS A 144 4.26 -19.81 -6.75
N THR A 145 5.50 -19.89 -6.26
CA THR A 145 6.00 -19.15 -5.10
C THR A 145 7.01 -18.11 -5.55
N MET A 146 6.77 -16.85 -5.17
CA MET A 146 7.61 -15.71 -5.48
C MET A 146 8.11 -15.07 -4.20
N SER A 147 9.42 -14.84 -4.07
CA SER A 147 9.99 -14.01 -3.00
C SER A 147 10.26 -12.60 -3.50
N PHE A 148 10.32 -11.64 -2.58
CA PHE A 148 10.73 -10.28 -2.91
C PHE A 148 11.53 -9.63 -1.80
N GLU A 149 12.41 -8.71 -2.19
CA GLU A 149 13.11 -7.83 -1.27
C GLU A 149 13.53 -6.50 -1.88
N GLY A 150 13.52 -5.44 -1.07
CA GLY A 150 14.04 -4.14 -1.51
C GLY A 150 13.76 -2.99 -0.54
N SER A 151 14.38 -1.86 -0.84
CA SER A 151 14.26 -0.60 -0.10
C SER A 151 13.28 0.34 -0.79
N LEU A 152 12.34 0.86 -0.04
CA LEU A 152 11.34 1.83 -0.50
C LEU A 152 11.53 3.15 0.23
N THR A 153 11.25 4.25 -0.45
CA THR A 153 11.28 5.60 0.13
C THR A 153 9.88 6.17 0.23
N LYS A 154 9.64 6.95 1.27
CA LYS A 154 8.38 7.68 1.43
C LYS A 154 8.24 8.66 0.28
N ARG A 155 7.04 8.74 -0.29
CA ARG A 155 6.71 9.74 -1.31
C ARG A 155 5.80 10.82 -0.72
N PRO A 156 5.89 12.07 -1.19
CA PRO A 156 4.99 13.14 -0.80
C PRO A 156 3.53 12.81 -1.14
#